data_AF-A0A9E4ZW66-F1
#
_entry.id   AF-A0A9E4ZW66-F1
#
_cell.length_a   1.000
_cell.length_b   1.000
_cell.length_c   1.000
_cell.angle_alpha   90.00
_cell.angle_beta   90.00
_cell.angle_gamma   90.00
#
_symmetry.space_group_name_H-M   'P 1'
#
loop_
_entity.id
_entity.type
_entity.pdbx_description
1 polymer ?
#
loop_
_entity_poly.entity_id
_entity_poly.type
_entity_poly.pdbx_seq_one_letter_code
_entity_poly.pdbx_strand_id
1 'polypeptide(L)'
;MISPKVYQQQIQDLGIEGMVVSPRNIEEALILLDALEEIEKILERIRHNIRIDVRAIRVDYIEKIKGIKDSSKVMGIYSKQRPMKDKINDKRKLIDERDLKIAPYESIEYTVDEYLRQIKSIKNYLKNYSREHSHG
;
A
#
# COMPACT_ATOMS: atom_id res chain seq x y z
N MET A 1 3.12 13.02 -1.20
CA MET A 1 2.19 11.88 -1.13
C MET A 1 1.52 11.70 -2.48
N ILE A 2 1.63 10.51 -3.03
CA ILE A 2 0.93 10.09 -4.23
C ILE A 2 -0.51 9.76 -3.83
N SER A 3 -1.48 10.12 -4.68
CA SER A 3 -2.88 9.81 -4.39
C SER A 3 -3.16 8.31 -4.55
N PRO A 4 -4.12 7.72 -3.81
CA PRO A 4 -4.49 6.32 -3.98
C PRO A 4 -4.87 5.97 -5.42
N LYS A 5 -5.57 6.90 -6.11
CA LYS A 5 -5.95 6.72 -7.52
C LYS A 5 -4.75 6.53 -8.46
N VAL A 6 -3.64 7.20 -8.18
CA VAL A 6 -2.42 7.06 -9.00
C VAL A 6 -1.79 5.69 -8.78
N TYR A 7 -1.76 5.17 -7.55
CA TYR A 7 -1.31 3.80 -7.32
C TYR A 7 -2.22 2.76 -7.97
N GLN A 8 -3.54 2.97 -7.89
CA GLN A 8 -4.50 2.11 -8.56
C GLN A 8 -4.25 2.06 -10.07
N GLN A 9 -4.02 3.22 -10.70
CA GLN A 9 -3.69 3.30 -12.13
C GLN A 9 -2.37 2.59 -12.44
N GLN A 10 -1.32 2.82 -11.64
CA GLN A 10 -0.03 2.14 -11.82
C GLN A 10 -0.16 0.62 -11.79
N ILE A 11 -1.03 0.08 -10.93
CA ILE A 11 -1.30 -1.36 -10.85
C ILE A 11 -2.07 -1.84 -12.09
N GLN A 12 -3.07 -1.10 -12.53
CA GLN A 12 -3.85 -1.43 -13.73
C GLN A 12 -2.97 -1.43 -14.99
N ASP A 13 -2.05 -0.48 -15.10
CA ASP A 13 -1.13 -0.34 -16.22
C ASP A 13 -0.12 -1.50 -16.33
N LEU A 14 0.03 -2.32 -15.28
CA LEU A 14 0.85 -3.53 -15.34
C LEU A 14 0.20 -4.65 -16.17
N GLY A 15 -1.11 -4.56 -16.47
CA GLY A 15 -1.79 -5.56 -17.29
C GLY A 15 -1.82 -6.96 -16.68
N ILE A 16 -1.78 -7.08 -15.35
CA ILE A 16 -1.80 -8.36 -14.64
C ILE A 16 -3.15 -9.06 -14.86
N GLU A 17 -4.25 -8.30 -14.83
CA GLU A 17 -5.58 -8.82 -15.14
C GLU A 17 -5.67 -9.21 -16.61
N GLY A 18 -5.85 -10.52 -16.87
CA GLY A 18 -5.90 -11.07 -18.22
C GLY A 18 -4.58 -11.66 -18.72
N MET A 19 -3.51 -11.62 -17.92
CA MET A 19 -2.27 -12.32 -18.26
C MET A 19 -2.49 -13.84 -18.32
N VAL A 20 -2.17 -14.45 -19.46
CA VAL A 20 -2.30 -15.90 -19.67
C VAL A 20 -1.02 -16.60 -19.24
N VAL A 21 -1.14 -17.55 -18.31
CA VAL A 21 -0.02 -18.36 -17.81
C VAL A 21 -0.21 -19.79 -18.27
N SER A 22 0.21 -20.09 -19.48
CA SER A 22 0.17 -21.44 -20.06
C SER A 22 1.28 -21.60 -21.10
N PRO A 23 2.53 -21.86 -20.65
CA PRO A 23 3.64 -22.04 -21.58
C PRO A 23 3.47 -23.35 -22.36
N ARG A 24 3.80 -23.32 -23.65
CA ARG A 24 3.80 -24.51 -24.53
C ARG A 24 5.18 -25.15 -24.66
N ASN A 25 6.22 -24.41 -24.27
CA ASN A 25 7.61 -24.83 -24.35
C ASN A 25 8.45 -24.07 -23.29
N ILE A 26 9.71 -24.46 -23.16
CA ILE A 26 10.64 -23.88 -22.17
C ILE A 26 10.91 -22.40 -22.45
N GLU A 27 11.02 -22.00 -23.72
CA GLU A 27 11.29 -20.61 -24.10
C GLU A 27 10.16 -19.69 -23.64
N GLU A 28 8.90 -20.06 -23.90
CA GLU A 28 7.73 -19.34 -23.41
C GLU A 28 7.70 -19.28 -21.88
N ALA A 29 8.07 -20.36 -21.19
CA ALA A 29 8.12 -20.38 -19.73
C ALA A 29 9.18 -19.41 -19.17
N LEU A 30 10.34 -19.30 -19.82
CA LEU A 30 11.40 -18.36 -19.44
C LEU A 30 10.98 -16.90 -19.69
N ILE A 31 10.37 -16.62 -20.85
CA ILE A 31 9.85 -15.27 -21.16
C ILE A 31 8.81 -14.84 -20.13
N LEU A 32 7.89 -15.75 -19.75
CA LEU A 32 6.89 -15.46 -18.71
C LEU A 32 7.55 -15.24 -17.34
N LEU A 33 8.59 -16.00 -17.00
CA LEU A 33 9.33 -15.81 -15.75
C LEU A 33 9.97 -14.41 -15.66
N ASP A 34 10.60 -13.95 -16.74
CA ASP A 34 11.24 -12.63 -16.79
C ASP A 34 10.19 -11.51 -16.69
N ALA A 35 9.07 -11.64 -17.43
CA ALA A 35 7.96 -10.68 -17.35
C ALA A 35 7.40 -10.58 -15.91
N LEU A 36 7.19 -11.72 -15.26
CA LEU A 36 6.68 -11.77 -13.89
C LEU A 36 7.67 -11.19 -12.87
N GLU A 37 8.98 -11.33 -13.12
CA GLU A 37 10.01 -10.73 -12.27
C GLU A 37 10.03 -9.20 -12.36
N GLU A 38 9.85 -8.64 -13.55
CA GLU A 38 9.73 -7.19 -13.72
C GLU A 38 8.45 -6.63 -13.06
N ILE A 39 7.32 -7.32 -13.21
CA ILE A 39 6.07 -6.96 -12.52
C ILE A 39 6.27 -7.01 -11.00
N GLU A 40 6.88 -8.08 -10.47
CA GLU A 40 7.17 -8.24 -9.04
C GLU A 40 7.99 -7.06 -8.50
N LYS A 41 9.06 -6.66 -9.20
CA LYS A 41 9.89 -5.49 -8.82
C LYS A 41 9.07 -4.21 -8.76
N ILE A 42 8.18 -3.98 -9.72
CA ILE A 42 7.35 -2.77 -9.76
C ILE A 42 6.34 -2.79 -8.61
N LEU A 43 5.66 -3.91 -8.37
CA LEU A 43 4.71 -4.08 -7.26
C LEU A 43 5.38 -3.88 -5.89
N GLU A 44 6.59 -4.40 -5.69
CA GLU A 44 7.37 -4.18 -4.46
C GLU A 44 7.66 -2.69 -4.22
N ARG A 45 8.02 -1.96 -5.29
CA ARG A 45 8.23 -0.51 -5.22
C ARG A 45 6.93 0.24 -4.90
N ILE A 46 5.81 -0.15 -5.52
CA ILE A 46 4.49 0.43 -5.24
C ILE A 46 4.13 0.22 -3.76
N ARG A 47 4.26 -1.02 -3.26
CA ARG A 47 4.02 -1.36 -1.85
C ARG A 47 4.86 -0.53 -0.90
N HIS A 48 6.14 -0.38 -1.18
CA HIS A 48 7.04 0.45 -0.38
C HIS A 48 6.57 1.92 -0.32
N ASN A 49 6.22 2.49 -1.47
CA ASN A 49 5.78 3.88 -1.55
C ASN A 49 4.43 4.10 -0.83
N ILE A 50 3.49 3.16 -0.94
CA ILE A 50 2.23 3.19 -0.19
C ILE A 50 2.52 3.25 1.32
N ARG A 51 3.41 2.41 1.83
CA ARG A 51 3.79 2.38 3.26
C ARG A 51 4.42 3.69 3.71
N ILE A 52 5.25 4.32 2.87
CA ILE A 52 5.82 5.64 3.17
C ILE A 52 4.71 6.69 3.29
N ASP A 53 3.78 6.73 2.34
CA ASP A 53 2.69 7.70 2.33
C ASP A 53 1.74 7.51 3.52
N VAL A 54 1.39 6.25 3.86
CA VAL A 54 0.62 5.92 5.06
C VAL A 54 1.35 6.37 6.33
N ARG A 55 2.67 6.15 6.41
CA ARG A 55 3.48 6.62 7.54
C ARG A 55 3.47 8.15 7.65
N ALA A 56 3.56 8.86 6.53
CA ALA A 56 3.50 10.31 6.49
C ALA A 56 2.14 10.83 7.00
N ILE A 57 1.01 10.20 6.59
CA ILE A 57 -0.32 10.53 7.14
C ILE A 57 -0.33 10.32 8.66
N ARG A 58 0.15 9.18 9.14
CA ARG A 58 0.15 8.87 10.58
C ARG A 58 0.93 9.92 11.37
N VAL A 59 2.09 10.37 10.87
CA VAL A 59 2.92 11.40 11.51
C VAL A 59 2.20 12.74 11.56
N ASP A 60 1.64 13.21 10.44
CA ASP A 60 0.87 14.47 10.36
C ASP A 60 -0.27 14.51 11.39
N TYR A 61 -1.03 13.41 11.50
CA TYR A 61 -2.13 13.34 12.49
C TYR A 61 -1.64 13.23 13.94
N ILE A 62 -0.49 12.59 14.20
CA ILE A 62 0.13 12.60 15.54
C ILE A 62 0.49 14.03 15.94
N GLU A 63 1.04 14.83 15.02
CA GLU A 63 1.39 16.24 15.28
C GLU A 63 0.14 17.09 15.54
N LYS A 64 -0.92 16.93 14.75
CA LYS A 64 -2.22 17.60 14.98
C LYS A 64 -2.81 17.25 16.35
N ILE A 65 -2.77 15.98 16.74
CA ILE A 65 -3.24 15.50 18.04
C ILE A 65 -2.40 16.06 19.20
N LYS A 66 -1.08 16.19 19.02
CA LYS A 66 -0.19 16.85 19.99
C LYS A 66 -0.52 18.34 20.13
N GLY A 67 -0.81 19.04 19.03
CA GLY A 67 -1.22 20.45 19.04
C GLY A 67 -2.45 20.73 19.93
N ILE A 68 -3.43 19.81 19.98
CA ILE A 68 -4.59 19.91 20.91
C ILE A 68 -4.17 19.82 22.38
N LYS A 69 -3.08 19.08 22.69
CA LYS A 69 -2.54 19.05 24.06
C LYS A 69 -1.87 20.39 24.40
N ASP A 70 -1.08 20.94 23.50
CA ASP A 70 -0.25 22.13 23.76
C ASP A 70 -1.04 23.45 23.78
N SER A 71 -2.21 23.51 23.12
CA SER A 71 -3.14 24.65 23.22
C SER A 71 -3.71 24.87 24.64
N SER A 72 -3.37 24.00 25.61
CA SER A 72 -3.71 24.18 27.02
C SER A 72 -2.67 24.98 27.83
N LYS A 73 -1.46 25.18 27.29
CA LYS A 73 -0.35 25.83 28.00
C LYS A 73 -0.18 27.31 27.66
N VAL A 74 -0.72 27.77 26.53
CA VAL A 74 -0.58 29.14 26.04
C VAL A 74 -1.95 29.80 26.09
N MET A 75 -2.33 30.42 27.21
CA MET A 75 -3.16 31.63 27.20
C MET A 75 -3.32 32.17 28.62
N GLY A 76 -3.08 33.48 28.74
CA GLY A 76 -3.16 34.24 29.97
C GLY A 76 -4.54 34.29 30.62
N ILE A 77 -4.60 35.14 31.64
CA ILE A 77 -5.58 35.25 32.75
C ILE A 77 -7.06 35.32 32.33
N TYR A 78 -7.39 35.43 31.03
CA TYR A 78 -8.75 35.60 30.51
C TYR A 78 -9.23 34.54 29.51
N SER A 79 -8.49 33.46 29.27
CA SER A 79 -8.98 32.40 28.38
C SER A 79 -9.80 31.33 29.13
N LYS A 80 -11.06 31.13 28.73
CA LYS A 80 -11.85 29.98 29.18
C LYS A 80 -11.16 28.70 28.71
N GLN A 81 -10.63 27.90 29.64
CA GLN A 81 -10.13 26.57 29.33
C GLN A 81 -11.24 25.76 28.67
N ARG A 82 -10.98 25.24 27.46
CA ARG A 82 -11.94 24.34 26.79
C ARG A 82 -12.18 23.11 27.68
N PRO A 83 -13.43 22.67 27.85
CA PRO A 83 -13.77 21.44 28.54
C PRO A 83 -12.94 20.26 28.07
N MET A 84 -12.51 19.40 29.01
CA MET A 84 -11.75 18.18 28.69
C MET A 84 -12.49 17.29 27.68
N LYS A 85 -13.83 17.26 27.76
CA LYS A 85 -14.70 16.53 26.84
C LYS A 85 -14.53 16.97 25.38
N ASP A 86 -14.39 18.27 25.13
CA ASP A 86 -14.23 18.82 23.78
C ASP A 86 -12.88 18.41 23.19
N LYS A 87 -11.81 18.45 24.00
CA LYS A 87 -10.47 17.98 23.60
C LYS A 87 -10.44 16.49 23.27
N ILE A 88 -11.20 15.67 24.00
CA ILE A 88 -11.34 14.23 23.71
C ILE A 88 -12.07 14.04 22.38
N ASN A 89 -13.17 14.76 22.16
CA ASN A 89 -13.92 14.70 20.91
C ASN A 89 -13.08 15.13 19.70
N ASP A 90 -12.32 16.21 19.81
CA ASP A 90 -11.45 16.70 18.73
C ASP A 90 -10.37 15.66 18.38
N LYS A 91 -9.76 15.02 19.37
CA LYS A 91 -8.81 13.93 19.14
C LYS A 91 -9.45 12.73 18.45
N ARG A 92 -10.66 12.35 18.85
CA ARG A 92 -11.38 11.24 18.24
C ARG A 92 -11.68 11.53 16.77
N LYS A 93 -12.17 12.72 16.46
CA LYS A 93 -12.41 13.16 15.06
C LYS A 93 -11.14 13.08 14.22
N LEU A 94 -10.00 13.53 14.74
CA LEU A 94 -8.73 13.42 14.02
C LEU A 94 -8.31 11.97 13.78
N ILE A 95 -8.56 11.06 14.73
CA ILE A 95 -8.30 9.62 14.53
C ILE A 95 -9.21 9.08 13.43
N ASP A 96 -10.51 9.39 13.48
CA ASP A 96 -11.48 8.92 12.49
C ASP A 96 -11.14 9.46 11.07
N GLU A 97 -10.77 10.74 10.96
CA GLU A 97 -10.31 11.35 9.70
C GLU A 97 -9.04 10.70 9.16
N ARG A 98 -8.07 10.42 10.04
CA ARG A 98 -6.83 9.72 9.67
C ARG A 98 -7.15 8.35 9.08
N ASP A 99 -8.01 7.59 9.74
CA ASP A 99 -8.34 6.23 9.34
C ASP A 99 -9.09 6.23 8.00
N LEU A 100 -10.03 7.16 7.81
CA LEU A 100 -10.67 7.38 6.50
C LEU A 100 -9.67 7.73 5.40
N LYS A 101 -8.64 8.52 5.72
CA LYS A 101 -7.59 8.92 4.76
C LYS A 101 -6.65 7.78 4.41
N ILE A 102 -6.38 6.87 5.36
CA ILE A 102 -5.48 5.72 5.19
C ILE A 102 -6.19 4.54 4.48
N ALA A 103 -7.47 4.32 4.75
CA ALA A 103 -8.25 3.19 4.22
C ALA A 103 -8.06 2.88 2.71
N PRO A 104 -8.10 3.87 1.79
CA PRO A 104 -7.88 3.57 0.37
C PRO A 104 -6.45 3.10 0.07
N TYR A 105 -5.43 3.53 0.81
CA TYR A 105 -4.07 3.02 0.66
C TYR A 105 -3.96 1.57 1.13
N GLU A 106 -4.59 1.23 2.26
CA GLU A 106 -4.60 -0.15 2.80
C GLU A 106 -5.32 -1.11 1.84
N SER A 107 -6.42 -0.67 1.22
CA SER A 107 -7.09 -1.47 0.18
C SER A 107 -6.19 -1.75 -1.03
N ILE A 108 -5.36 -0.78 -1.44
CA ILE A 108 -4.45 -0.95 -2.57
C ILE A 108 -3.27 -1.84 -2.18
N GLU A 109 -2.71 -1.65 -0.97
CA GLU A 109 -1.66 -2.51 -0.44
C GLU A 109 -2.10 -3.98 -0.40
N TYR A 110 -3.34 -4.24 0.02
CA TYR A 110 -3.92 -5.58 0.02
C TYR A 110 -3.93 -6.20 -1.40
N THR A 111 -4.36 -5.44 -2.41
CA THR A 111 -4.35 -5.89 -3.81
C THR A 111 -2.93 -6.20 -4.29
N VAL A 112 -1.97 -5.34 -3.96
CA VAL A 112 -0.55 -5.56 -4.31
C VAL A 112 -0.02 -6.84 -3.66
N ASP A 113 -0.31 -7.07 -2.38
CA ASP A 113 0.12 -8.26 -1.66
C ASP A 113 -0.53 -9.54 -2.20
N GLU A 114 -1.76 -9.47 -2.68
CA GLU A 114 -2.42 -10.58 -3.37
C GLU A 114 -1.72 -10.91 -4.70
N TYR A 115 -1.43 -9.91 -5.54
CA TYR A 115 -0.70 -10.14 -6.78
C TYR A 115 0.71 -10.68 -6.55
N LEU A 116 1.45 -10.16 -5.55
CA LEU A 116 2.77 -10.69 -5.20
C LEU A 116 2.71 -12.17 -4.80
N ARG A 117 1.68 -12.58 -4.04
CA ARG A 117 1.45 -13.99 -3.69
C ARG A 117 1.17 -14.86 -4.92
N GLN A 118 0.32 -14.38 -5.83
CA GLN A 118 0.00 -15.09 -7.07
C GLN A 118 1.22 -15.24 -7.98
N ILE A 119 1.97 -14.15 -8.19
CA ILE A 119 3.21 -14.15 -8.97
C ILE A 119 4.19 -15.17 -8.42
N LYS A 120 4.39 -15.21 -7.09
CA LYS A 120 5.28 -16.20 -6.47
C LYS A 120 4.84 -17.64 -6.76
N SER A 121 3.54 -17.92 -6.68
CA SER A 121 2.99 -19.25 -7.01
C SER A 121 3.24 -19.61 -8.48
N ILE A 122 2.96 -18.68 -9.39
CA ILE A 122 3.15 -18.86 -10.83
C ILE A 122 4.62 -19.07 -11.18
N LYS A 123 5.54 -18.26 -10.63
CA LYS A 123 6.98 -18.42 -10.85
C LYS A 123 7.46 -19.81 -10.41
N ASN A 124 6.92 -20.35 -9.32
CA ASN A 124 7.25 -21.71 -8.88
C ASN A 124 6.74 -22.77 -9.89
N TYR A 125 5.51 -22.62 -10.38
CA TYR A 125 4.95 -23.47 -11.42
C TYR A 125 5.82 -23.46 -12.69
N LEU A 126 6.16 -22.28 -13.22
CA LEU A 126 6.96 -22.13 -14.44
C LEU A 126 8.36 -22.73 -14.26
N LYS A 127 9.00 -22.52 -13.10
CA LYS A 127 10.31 -23.13 -12.80
C LYS A 127 10.25 -24.65 -12.78
N ASN A 128 9.18 -25.23 -12.25
CA ASN A 128 9.00 -26.68 -12.25
C ASN A 128 8.76 -27.21 -13.67
N TYR A 129 7.89 -26.54 -14.43
CA TYR A 129 7.64 -26.85 -15.84
C TYR A 129 8.94 -26.87 -16.66
N SER A 130 9.78 -25.82 -16.55
CA SER A 130 11.05 -25.74 -17.26
C SER A 130 12.01 -26.87 -16.87
N ARG A 131 12.05 -27.27 -15.58
CA ARG A 131 12.90 -28.39 -15.13
C ARG A 131 12.47 -29.73 -15.69
N GLU A 132 11.17 -30.01 -15.69
CA GLU A 132 10.60 -31.25 -16.22
C GLU A 132 10.86 -31.39 -17.72
N HIS A 133 10.83 -30.28 -18.46
CA HIS A 133 11.00 -30.28 -19.91
C HIS A 133 12.45 -30.08 -20.37
N SER A 134 13.38 -29.75 -19.47
CA SER A 134 14.82 -29.63 -19.79
C SER A 134 15.55 -30.99 -19.84
N HIS A 135 14.88 -32.08 -19.48
CA HIS A 135 15.43 -33.45 -19.47
C HIS A 135 14.85 -34.36 -20.57
N GLY A 136 14.08 -33.80 -21.51
CA GLY A 136 13.49 -34.50 -22.66
C GLY A 136 14.23 -34.23 -23.96
#